data_AF-A0A7Y0SIX2-F1
#
_entry.id   AF-A0A7Y0SIX2-F1
#
_cell.length_a   1.000
_cell.length_b   1.000
_cell.length_c   1.000
_cell.angle_alpha   90.00
_cell.angle_beta   90.00
_cell.angle_gamma   90.00
#
_symmetry.space_group_name_H-M   'P 1'
#
loop_
_entity.id
_entity.type
_entity.pdbx_description
1 polymer ?
#
loop_
_entity_poly.entity_id
_entity_poly.type
_entity_poly.pdbx_seq_one_letter_code
_entity_poly.pdbx_strand_id
1 'polypeptide(L)' 'MLEKVTPAVVSIAVEGKQVQTSRIPEQFQFFFGPDFPMEQRRERPFRGLGSGVIIDAKKGHIVTNYHVIKGADE' A
#
# COMPACT_ATOMS: atom_id res chain seq x y z
N MET A 1 -17.02 -4.18 28.93
CA MET A 1 -17.22 -4.30 27.45
C MET A 1 -15.88 -4.43 26.74
N LEU A 2 -14.95 -3.50 26.94
CA LEU A 2 -13.62 -3.53 26.31
C LEU A 2 -12.85 -4.82 26.55
N GLU A 3 -12.77 -5.30 27.79
CA GLU A 3 -12.09 -6.57 28.15
C GLU A 3 -12.58 -7.79 27.35
N LYS A 4 -13.84 -7.76 26.89
CA LYS A 4 -14.42 -8.85 26.09
C LYS A 4 -14.10 -8.72 24.61
N VAL A 5 -13.81 -7.52 24.12
CA VAL A 5 -13.67 -7.19 22.68
C VAL A 5 -12.20 -7.04 22.28
N THR A 6 -11.35 -6.50 23.16
CA THR A 6 -9.93 -6.27 22.88
C THR A 6 -9.18 -7.51 22.40
N PRO A 7 -9.46 -8.75 22.84
CA PRO A 7 -8.76 -9.93 22.32
C PRO A 7 -9.03 -10.23 20.84
N ALA A 8 -10.11 -9.69 20.26
CA ALA A 8 -10.46 -9.88 18.86
C ALA A 8 -9.83 -8.85 17.91
N VAL A 9 -9.20 -7.80 18.44
CA VAL A 9 -8.59 -6.71 17.65
C VAL A 9 -7.12 -7.02 17.42
N VAL A 10 -6.69 -6.93 16.17
CA VAL A 10 -5.30 -7.21 15.75
C VAL A 10 -4.66 -6.00 15.09
N SER A 11 -3.33 -5.90 15.24
CA SER A 11 -2.51 -5.00 14.43
C SER A 11 -2.21 -5.66 13.09
N ILE A 12 -2.29 -4.89 12.01
CA ILE A 12 -1.96 -5.33 10.66
C ILE A 12 -0.77 -4.50 10.18
N ALA A 13 0.30 -5.16 9.80
CA ALA A 13 1.40 -4.57 9.04
C ALA A 13 1.37 -5.21 7.65
N VAL A 14 1.51 -4.38 6.63
CA VAL A 14 1.58 -4.85 5.24
C VAL A 14 2.79 -4.27 4.53
N GLU A 15 3.32 -5.03 3.59
CA GLU A 15 4.28 -4.57 2.60
C GLU A 15 3.72 -4.83 1.20
N GLY A 16 4.14 -3.99 0.25
CA GLY A 16 3.60 -4.04 -1.10
C GLY A 16 4.45 -3.29 -2.10
N LYS A 17 4.15 -3.45 -3.39
CA LYS A 17 4.76 -2.66 -4.46
C LYS A 17 3.73 -1.73 -5.06
N GLN A 18 4.05 -0.44 -5.07
CA GLN A 18 3.23 0.56 -5.74
C GLN A 18 3.99 1.13 -6.93
N VAL A 19 3.33 1.12 -8.09
CA VAL A 19 3.83 1.81 -9.28
C VAL A 19 3.64 3.31 -9.08
N GLN A 20 4.74 4.03 -8.95
CA GLN A 20 4.75 5.48 -8.99
C GLN A 20 5.12 5.93 -10.40
N THR A 21 4.24 6.75 -10.99
CA THR A 21 4.54 7.44 -12.24
C THR A 21 5.02 8.84 -11.89
N SER A 22 6.28 9.13 -12.19
CA SER A 22 6.83 10.48 -12.07
C SER A 22 6.95 11.08 -13.45
N ARG A 23 6.41 12.29 -13.61
CA ARG A 23 6.51 13.06 -14.84
C ARG A 23 7.66 14.06 -14.70
N ILE A 24 8.60 13.99 -15.61
CA ILE A 24 9.73 14.91 -15.66
C ILE A 24 9.22 16.27 -16.15
N PRO A 25 9.66 17.40 -15.58
CA PRO A 25 9.27 18.72 -16.06
C PRO A 25 9.69 18.99 -17.51
N GLU A 26 8.83 19.63 -18.31
CA GLU A 26 9.05 19.86 -19.75
C GLU A 26 10.32 20.67 -20.07
N GLN A 27 10.75 21.55 -19.15
CA GLN A 27 12.01 22.29 -19.27
C GLN A 27 13.25 21.39 -19.46
N PHE A 28 13.20 20.13 -19.05
CA PHE A 28 14.29 19.17 -19.28
C PHE A 28 14.36 18.67 -20.73
N GLN A 29 13.28 18.77 -21.52
CA GLN A 29 13.31 18.44 -22.95
C GLN A 29 14.29 19.31 -23.73
N PHE A 30 14.47 20.57 -23.32
CA PHE A 30 15.46 21.47 -23.92
C PHE A 30 16.90 20.92 -23.81
N PHE A 31 17.21 20.21 -22.73
CA PHE A 31 18.55 19.69 -22.45
C PHE A 31 18.78 18.28 -22.99
N PHE A 32 17.75 17.43 -23.04
CA PHE A 32 17.87 16.02 -23.40
C PHE A 32 17.23 15.64 -24.75
N GLY A 33 16.56 16.58 -25.41
CA GLY A 33 15.90 16.38 -26.71
C GLY A 33 14.48 15.80 -26.62
N PRO A 34 13.77 15.73 -27.77
CA PRO A 34 12.36 15.32 -27.84
C PRO A 34 12.13 13.82 -27.60
N ASP A 35 13.15 12.98 -27.82
CA ASP A 35 13.06 11.52 -27.63
C ASP A 35 13.31 11.09 -26.17
N PHE A 36 13.54 12.04 -25.27
CA PHE A 36 13.80 11.74 -23.86
C PHE A 36 12.52 11.25 -23.15
N PRO A 37 12.57 10.12 -22.40
CA PRO A 37 11.40 9.57 -21.72
C PRO A 37 10.94 10.50 -20.59
N MET A 38 9.85 11.23 -20.85
CA MET A 38 9.24 12.20 -19.93
C MET A 38 8.44 11.57 -18.79
N GLU A 39 8.11 10.28 -18.90
CA GLU A 39 7.44 9.52 -17.85
C GLU A 39 8.32 8.38 -17.39
N GLN A 40 8.58 8.33 -16.09
CA GLN A 40 9.22 7.21 -15.44
C GLN A 40 8.21 6.49 -14.56
N ARG A 41 7.90 5.24 -14.94
CA ARG A 41 7.16 4.30 -14.08
C ARG A 41 8.18 3.51 -13.28
N ARG A 42 8.09 3.63 -11.96
CA ARG A 42 8.96 2.88 -11.05
C ARG A 42 8.13 2.19 -9.99
N GLU A 43 8.35 0.90 -9.81
CA GLU A 43 7.87 0.16 -8.65
C GLU A 43 8.68 0.59 -7.43
N ARG A 44 7.98 1.03 -6.38
CA ARG A 44 8.58 1.32 -5.07
C ARG A 44 7.92 0.44 -4.01
N PRO A 45 8.72 -0.15 -3.10
CA PRO A 45 8.14 -0.81 -1.94
C PRO A 45 7.41 0.24 -1.10
N PHE A 46 6.25 -0.13 -0.57
CA PHE A 46 5.53 0.62 0.43
C PHE A 46 5.29 -0.26 1.65
N ARG A 47 5.06 0.40 2.79
CA ARG A 47 4.66 -0.24 4.03
C ARG A 47 3.41 0.44 4.56
N GLY A 48 2.49 -0.35 5.07
CA GLY A 48 1.24 0.10 5.65
C GLY A 48 1.06 -0.45 7.06
N LEU A 49 0.38 0.33 7.90
CA LEU A 49 -0.07 -0.09 9.23
C LEU A 49 -1.58 0.10 9.31
N GLY A 50 -2.25 -0.81 9.98
CA GLY A 50 -3.69 -0.76 10.20
C GLY A 50 -4.13 -1.66 11.34
N SER A 51 -5.44 -1.80 11.47
CA SER A 51 -6.06 -2.71 12.43
C SER A 51 -7.10 -3.57 11.75
N GLY A 52 -7.39 -4.71 12.36
CA GLY A 52 -8.45 -5.60 11.91
C GLY A 52 -9.16 -6.25 13.08
N VAL A 53 -10.27 -6.92 12.78
CA VAL A 53 -11.06 -7.68 13.74
C VAL A 53 -11.16 -9.12 13.29
N ILE A 54 -10.86 -10.05 14.20
CA ILE A 54 -11.05 -11.49 13.98
C ILE A 54 -12.55 -11.79 14.03
N ILE A 55 -13.11 -12.28 12.93
CA ILE A 55 -14.54 -12.64 12.81
C ILE A 55 -14.77 -14.16 12.89
N ASP A 56 -13.75 -14.95 12.56
CA ASP A 56 -13.75 -16.41 12.73
C ASP A 56 -12.34 -16.86 13.09
N ALA A 57 -12.11 -17.09 14.39
CA ALA A 57 -10.80 -17.52 14.90
C ALA A 57 -10.44 -18.95 14.50
N LYS A 58 -11.44 -19.81 14.21
CA LYS A 58 -11.17 -21.20 13.80
C LYS A 58 -10.68 -21.27 12.36
N LYS A 59 -11.18 -20.38 11.51
CA LYS A 59 -10.75 -20.25 10.10
C LYS A 59 -9.66 -19.20 9.87
N GLY A 60 -9.38 -18.36 10.86
CA GLY A 60 -8.41 -17.26 10.74
C GLY A 60 -8.90 -16.08 9.91
N HIS A 61 -10.22 -15.85 9.84
CA HIS A 61 -10.77 -14.73 9.06
C HIS A 61 -10.68 -13.40 9.83
N ILE A 62 -10.11 -12.40 9.18
CA ILE A 62 -9.94 -11.04 9.70
C ILE A 62 -10.63 -10.06 8.74
N VAL A 63 -11.34 -9.09 9.29
CA VAL A 63 -11.91 -7.96 8.53
C VAL A 63 -11.08 -6.71 8.79
N THR A 64 -10.70 -6.02 7.71
CA THR A 64 -10.02 -4.72 7.74
C THR A 64 -10.52 -3.85 6.58
N ASN A 65 -10.09 -2.59 6.55
CA ASN A 65 -10.43 -1.68 5.47
C ASN A 65 -9.66 -2.03 4.19
N TYR A 66 -10.30 -1.90 3.03
CA TYR A 66 -9.68 -2.19 1.75
C TYR A 66 -8.40 -1.37 1.49
N HIS A 67 -8.38 -0.08 1.88
CA HIS A 67 -7.21 0.77 1.67
C HIS A 67 -5.99 0.35 2.49
N VAL A 68 -6.16 -0.46 3.54
CA VAL A 68 -5.05 -1.00 4.35
C VAL A 68 -4.30 -2.06 3.56
N ILE A 69 -5.02 -2.92 2.84
CA ILE A 69 -4.45 -4.09 2.14
C ILE A 69 -4.30 -3.90 0.62
N LYS A 70 -4.71 -2.74 0.09
CA LYS A 70 -4.68 -2.49 -1.36
C LYS A 70 -3.24 -2.47 -1.86
N GLY A 71 -2.90 -3.42 -2.74
CA GLY A 71 -1.57 -3.52 -3.35
C GLY A 71 -0.51 -4.14 -2.42
N ALA A 72 -0.92 -4.63 -1.25
CA ALA A 72 -0.06 -5.43 -0.39
C ALA A 72 0.13 -6.82 -0.98
N ASP A 73 1.36 -7.34 -0.91
CA ASP A 73 1.73 -8.70 -1.26
C ASP A 73 2.31 -9.48 -0.06
N GLU A 74 2.56 -8.80 1.07
CA GLU A 74 2.97 -9.37 2.36
C GLU A 74 2.24 -8.69 3.54
#